data_AF-A0A1C4YS20-F1
#
_entry.id   AF-A0A1C4YS20-F1
#
_cell.length_a   1.000
_cell.length_b   1.000
_cell.length_c   1.000
_cell.angle_alpha   90.00
_cell.angle_beta   90.00
_cell.angle_gamma   90.00
#
_symmetry.space_group_name_H-M   'P 1'
#
loop_
_entity.id
_entity.type
_entity.pdbx_description
1 polymer ?
#
loop_
_entity_poly.entity_id
_entity_poly.type
_entity_poly.pdbx_seq_one_letter_code
_entity_poly.pdbx_strand_id
1 'polypeptide(L)'
;MSHIEKITGELRALMTGVERAQGLVAAARNQAQEVALRAAGAGFVAVAAGMTRVGSTITEIQGGLGSLSGSIGEATKATAAVPHEATPQETIAGLTPVLAAVDSARDATTGTISQVGETQQLVAMILQGGQPGPLLQALDGIRQVLVLVVQRTATARQHVEAAIAEARQLGSSGN
;
A
#
# COMPACT_ATOMS: atom_id res chain seq x y z
N MET A 1 -10.12 8.43 24.21
CA MET A 1 -9.20 8.41 23.07
C MET A 1 -9.73 9.38 22.03
N SER A 2 -8.96 10.42 21.73
CA SER A 2 -9.28 11.49 20.78
C SER A 2 -9.36 10.97 19.35
N HIS A 3 -10.09 11.67 18.48
CA HIS A 3 -10.11 11.41 17.04
C HIS A 3 -8.71 11.42 16.43
N ILE A 4 -7.85 12.36 16.83
CA ILE A 4 -6.47 12.47 16.34
C ILE A 4 -5.64 11.23 16.73
N GLU A 5 -5.83 10.71 17.94
CA GLU A 5 -5.15 9.49 18.39
C GLU A 5 -5.58 8.26 17.58
N LYS A 6 -6.88 8.12 17.29
CA LYS A 6 -7.42 7.04 16.44
C LYS A 6 -6.86 7.12 15.02
N ILE A 7 -6.87 8.31 14.41
CA ILE A 7 -6.33 8.55 13.06
C ILE A 7 -4.83 8.20 13.05
N THR A 8 -4.07 8.68 14.02
CA THR A 8 -2.63 8.38 14.14
C THR A 8 -2.37 6.87 14.28
N GLY A 9 -3.20 6.17 15.06
CA GLY A 9 -3.15 4.72 15.21
C GLY A 9 -3.35 3.98 13.88
N GLU A 10 -4.36 4.38 13.10
CA GLU A 10 -4.62 3.77 11.79
C GLU A 10 -3.52 4.10 10.77
N LEU A 11 -3.01 5.33 10.73
CA LEU A 11 -1.90 5.70 9.84
C LEU A 11 -0.63 4.91 10.14
N ARG A 12 -0.33 4.66 11.43
CA ARG A 12 0.78 3.79 11.83
C ARG A 12 0.56 2.35 11.38
N ALA A 13 -0.65 1.82 11.57
CA ALA A 13 -0.98 0.46 11.13
C ALA A 13 -0.91 0.31 9.60
N LEU A 14 -1.33 1.34 8.86
CA LEU A 14 -1.17 1.42 7.40
C LEU A 14 0.32 1.36 7.01
N MET A 15 1.17 2.17 7.65
CA MET A 15 2.62 2.16 7.37
C MET A 15 3.24 0.78 7.61
N THR A 16 2.92 0.13 8.74
CA THR A 16 3.38 -1.25 9.01
C THR A 16 2.91 -2.25 7.95
N GLY A 17 1.70 -2.09 7.43
CA GLY A 17 1.19 -2.90 6.31
C GLY A 17 2.01 -2.71 5.03
N VAL A 18 2.37 -1.46 4.72
CA VAL A 18 3.21 -1.13 3.56
C VAL A 18 4.62 -1.70 3.69
N GLU A 19 5.27 -1.52 4.85
CA GLU A 19 6.60 -2.07 5.13
C GLU A 19 6.61 -3.60 4.98
N ARG A 20 5.57 -4.27 5.49
CA ARG A 20 5.40 -5.71 5.32
C ARG A 20 5.26 -6.09 3.85
N ALA A 21 4.46 -5.36 3.08
CA ALA A 21 4.31 -5.61 1.64
C ALA A 21 5.64 -5.40 0.89
N GLN A 22 6.41 -4.38 1.24
CA GLN A 22 7.74 -4.12 0.67
C GLN A 22 8.71 -5.27 0.95
N GLY A 23 8.72 -5.81 2.16
CA GLY A 23 9.53 -6.99 2.50
C GLY A 23 9.17 -8.22 1.66
N LEU A 24 7.87 -8.47 1.43
CA LEU A 24 7.40 -9.56 0.58
C LEU A 24 7.75 -9.35 -0.90
N VAL A 25 7.65 -8.12 -1.39
CA VAL A 25 8.07 -7.73 -2.74
C VAL A 25 9.57 -7.97 -2.95
N ALA A 26 10.40 -7.60 -1.98
CA ALA A 26 11.84 -7.87 -2.04
C ALA A 26 12.15 -9.38 -2.09
N ALA A 27 11.45 -10.18 -1.27
CA ALA A 27 11.59 -11.64 -1.30
C ALA A 27 11.16 -12.23 -2.66
N ALA A 28 10.02 -11.80 -3.20
CA ALA A 28 9.53 -12.25 -4.52
C ALA A 28 10.51 -11.88 -5.64
N ARG A 29 11.13 -10.70 -5.57
CA ARG A 29 12.17 -10.26 -6.52
C ARG A 29 13.39 -11.18 -6.50
N ASN A 30 13.91 -11.46 -5.31
CA ASN A 30 15.07 -12.36 -5.15
C ASN A 30 14.75 -13.75 -5.71
N GLN A 31 13.57 -14.27 -5.41
CA GLN A 31 13.10 -15.55 -5.92
C GLN A 31 12.98 -15.56 -7.45
N ALA A 32 12.42 -14.49 -8.05
CA ALA A 32 12.34 -14.36 -9.51
C ALA A 32 13.74 -14.38 -10.17
N GLN A 33 14.71 -13.70 -9.55
CA GLN A 33 16.11 -13.69 -10.00
C GLN A 33 16.77 -15.06 -9.89
N GLU A 34 16.57 -15.79 -8.79
CA GLU A 34 17.09 -17.15 -8.63
C GLU A 34 16.53 -18.12 -9.67
N VAL A 35 15.24 -17.99 -10.01
CA VAL A 35 14.64 -18.78 -11.09
C VAL A 35 15.27 -18.42 -12.44
N ALA A 36 15.48 -17.12 -12.72
CA ALA A 36 16.13 -16.68 -13.94
C ALA A 36 17.55 -17.25 -14.10
N LEU A 37 18.36 -17.21 -13.03
CA LEU A 37 19.72 -17.74 -13.02
C LEU A 37 19.76 -19.26 -13.22
N ARG A 38 18.88 -20.00 -12.53
CA ARG A 38 18.77 -21.45 -12.70
C ARG A 38 18.33 -21.83 -14.11
N ALA A 39 17.35 -21.12 -14.66
CA ALA A 39 16.87 -21.33 -16.03
C ALA A 39 17.99 -21.08 -17.05
N ALA A 40 18.75 -19.99 -16.90
CA ALA A 40 19.89 -19.69 -17.76
C ALA A 40 20.98 -20.77 -17.68
N GLY A 41 21.35 -21.21 -16.47
CA GLY A 41 22.35 -22.26 -16.26
C GLY A 41 21.94 -23.64 -16.82
N ALA A 42 20.63 -23.90 -16.91
CA ALA A 42 20.08 -25.10 -17.50
C ALA A 42 19.77 -24.98 -19.02
N GLY A 43 20.07 -23.85 -19.65
CA GLY A 43 19.84 -23.62 -21.08
C GLY A 43 18.41 -23.17 -21.46
N PHE A 44 17.53 -22.93 -20.48
CA PHE A 44 16.17 -22.41 -20.71
C PHE A 44 16.15 -20.89 -20.87
N VAL A 45 16.79 -20.39 -21.94
CA VAL A 45 17.00 -18.95 -22.18
C VAL A 45 15.69 -18.14 -22.21
N ALA A 46 14.63 -18.69 -22.81
CA ALA A 46 13.32 -18.03 -22.87
C ALA A 46 12.70 -17.83 -21.48
N VAL A 47 12.85 -18.82 -20.59
CA VAL A 47 12.38 -18.72 -19.18
C VAL A 47 13.20 -17.66 -18.44
N ALA A 48 14.52 -17.67 -18.61
CA ALA A 48 15.39 -16.66 -17.99
C ALA A 48 15.00 -15.23 -18.41
N ALA A 49 14.80 -15.00 -19.72
CA ALA A 49 14.37 -13.70 -20.23
C ALA A 49 12.98 -13.30 -19.74
N GLY A 50 12.04 -14.25 -19.70
CA GLY A 50 10.71 -14.04 -19.11
C GLY A 50 10.80 -13.62 -17.65
N MET A 51 11.65 -14.28 -16.86
CA MET A 51 11.84 -13.96 -15.45
C MET A 51 12.50 -12.59 -15.22
N THR A 52 13.35 -12.12 -16.14
CA THR A 52 13.81 -10.73 -16.13
C THR A 52 12.63 -9.76 -16.29
N ARG A 53 11.69 -10.05 -17.18
CA ARG A 53 10.47 -9.24 -17.34
C ARG A 53 9.59 -9.26 -16.08
N VAL A 54 9.43 -10.41 -15.43
CA VAL A 54 8.76 -10.50 -14.12
C VAL A 54 9.49 -9.63 -13.07
N GLY A 55 10.82 -9.62 -13.07
CA GLY A 55 11.59 -8.74 -12.18
C GLY A 55 11.32 -7.24 -12.40
N SER A 56 11.09 -6.82 -13.66
CA SER A 56 10.68 -5.45 -13.98
C SER A 56 9.29 -5.11 -13.43
N THR A 57 8.30 -6.00 -13.59
CA THR A 57 6.95 -5.74 -13.03
C THR A 57 6.94 -5.73 -11.50
N ILE A 58 7.77 -6.56 -10.85
CA ILE A 58 7.96 -6.51 -9.39
C ILE A 58 8.60 -5.17 -8.96
N THR A 59 9.46 -4.58 -9.79
CA THR A 59 10.04 -3.26 -9.52
C THR A 59 8.99 -2.14 -9.63
N GLU A 60 8.03 -2.26 -10.56
CA GLU A 60 6.90 -1.33 -10.67
C GLU A 60 5.99 -1.41 -9.43
N ILE A 61 5.71 -2.62 -8.94
CA ILE A 61 4.97 -2.86 -7.68
C ILE A 61 5.70 -2.19 -6.50
N GLN A 62 7.03 -2.32 -6.44
CA GLN A 62 7.86 -1.66 -5.42
C GLN A 62 7.74 -0.12 -5.50
N GLY A 63 7.69 0.44 -6.72
CA GLY A 63 7.43 1.86 -6.94
C GLY A 63 6.07 2.30 -6.43
N GLY A 64 5.01 1.54 -6.72
CA GLY A 64 3.66 1.79 -6.22
C GLY A 64 3.58 1.80 -4.68
N LEU A 65 4.25 0.85 -4.03
CA LEU A 65 4.39 0.81 -2.57
C LEU A 65 5.18 2.02 -2.02
N GLY A 66 6.17 2.52 -2.76
CA GLY A 66 6.90 3.73 -2.41
C GLY A 66 6.01 4.98 -2.43
N SER A 67 5.21 5.14 -3.49
CA SER A 67 4.21 6.23 -3.58
C SER A 67 3.19 6.15 -2.44
N LEU A 68 2.71 4.95 -2.13
CA LEU A 68 1.79 4.70 -1.01
C LEU A 68 2.40 5.09 0.34
N SER A 69 3.64 4.69 0.61
CA SER A 69 4.37 5.10 1.82
C SER A 69 4.49 6.63 1.90
N GLY A 70 4.77 7.29 0.78
CA GLY A 70 4.78 8.75 0.69
C GLY A 70 3.45 9.37 1.10
N SER A 71 2.32 8.92 0.54
CA SER A 71 0.99 9.44 0.88
C SER A 71 0.64 9.27 2.36
N ILE A 72 0.93 8.10 2.95
CA ILE A 72 0.67 7.87 4.38
C ILE A 72 1.60 8.72 5.26
N GLY A 73 2.84 8.94 4.83
CA GLY A 73 3.79 9.83 5.50
C GLY A 73 3.28 11.28 5.54
N GLU A 74 2.77 11.80 4.42
CA GLU A 74 2.15 13.12 4.36
C GLU A 74 0.88 13.21 5.22
N ALA A 75 0.02 12.18 5.20
CA ALA A 75 -1.14 12.10 6.08
C ALA A 75 -0.75 12.15 7.57
N THR A 76 0.35 11.48 7.93
CA THR A 76 0.87 11.45 9.30
C THR A 76 1.38 12.82 9.72
N LYS A 77 2.14 13.51 8.85
CA LYS A 77 2.61 14.88 9.10
C LYS A 77 1.44 15.85 9.26
N ALA A 78 0.46 15.79 8.37
CA ALA A 78 -0.73 16.65 8.43
C ALA A 78 -1.54 16.40 9.71
N THR A 79 -1.71 15.15 10.11
CA THR A 79 -2.39 14.80 11.37
C THR A 79 -1.62 15.33 12.59
N ALA A 80 -0.29 15.21 12.60
CA ALA A 80 0.55 15.71 13.70
C ALA A 80 0.60 17.24 13.79
N ALA A 81 0.29 17.94 12.70
CA ALA A 81 0.24 19.40 12.67
C ALA A 81 -1.06 19.97 13.28
N VAL A 82 -2.08 19.14 13.57
CA VAL A 82 -3.30 19.59 14.23
C VAL A 82 -3.01 19.89 15.71
N PRO A 83 -3.21 21.13 16.18
CA PRO A 83 -3.00 21.48 17.59
C PRO A 83 -3.86 20.64 18.55
N HIS A 84 -3.37 20.37 19.76
CA HIS A 84 -4.14 19.61 20.77
C HIS A 84 -5.39 20.35 21.25
N GLU A 85 -5.34 21.68 21.23
CA GLU A 85 -6.46 22.59 21.56
C GLU A 85 -6.94 23.33 20.30
N ALA A 86 -6.91 22.65 19.15
CA ALA A 86 -7.35 23.23 17.88
C ALA A 86 -8.80 23.71 17.96
N THR A 87 -9.04 24.90 17.43
CA THR A 87 -10.39 25.35 17.14
C THR A 87 -11.06 24.41 16.13
N PRO A 88 -12.40 24.41 16.05
CA PRO A 88 -13.13 23.69 15.01
C PRO A 88 -12.61 23.96 13.59
N GLN A 89 -12.34 25.23 13.24
CA GLN A 89 -11.79 25.57 11.93
C GLN A 89 -10.39 24.98 11.70
N GLU A 90 -9.50 25.05 12.70
CA GLU A 90 -8.15 24.48 12.60
C GLU A 90 -8.16 22.96 12.45
N THR A 91 -9.07 22.27 13.15
CA THR A 91 -9.24 20.82 13.01
C THR A 91 -9.73 20.46 11.60
N ILE A 92 -10.73 21.17 11.07
CA ILE A 92 -11.22 20.94 9.71
C ILE A 92 -10.12 21.20 8.68
N ALA A 93 -9.40 22.33 8.82
CA ALA A 93 -8.31 22.70 7.91
C ALA A 93 -7.16 21.69 7.95
N GLY A 94 -6.77 21.24 9.15
CA GLY A 94 -5.66 20.28 9.32
C GLY A 94 -6.01 18.85 8.90
N LEU A 95 -7.26 18.42 9.05
CA LEU A 95 -7.70 17.06 8.68
C LEU A 95 -8.13 16.90 7.22
N THR A 96 -8.47 17.99 6.52
CA THR A 96 -8.85 17.93 5.10
C THR A 96 -7.73 17.32 4.21
N PRO A 97 -6.44 17.71 4.36
CA PRO A 97 -5.34 17.07 3.65
C PRO A 97 -5.16 15.57 4.01
N VAL A 98 -5.46 15.19 5.24
CA VAL A 98 -5.36 13.79 5.69
C VAL A 98 -6.36 12.92 4.93
N LEU A 99 -7.59 13.42 4.73
CA LEU A 99 -8.62 12.72 3.95
C LEU A 99 -8.16 12.45 2.51
N ALA A 100 -7.65 13.48 1.83
CA ALA A 100 -7.15 13.35 0.46
C ALA A 100 -5.96 12.38 0.34
N ALA A 101 -5.08 12.38 1.34
CA ALA A 101 -3.94 11.47 1.39
C ALA A 101 -4.36 10.00 1.64
N VAL A 102 -5.36 9.77 2.49
CA VAL A 102 -5.94 8.43 2.71
C VAL A 102 -6.63 7.90 1.45
N ASP A 103 -7.33 8.75 0.71
CA ASP A 103 -7.93 8.37 -0.59
C ASP A 103 -6.87 8.02 -1.63
N SER A 104 -5.84 8.87 -1.75
CA SER A 104 -4.71 8.61 -2.65
C SER A 104 -4.00 7.29 -2.28
N ALA A 105 -3.84 7.01 -0.99
CA ALA A 105 -3.28 5.76 -0.49
C ALA A 105 -4.16 4.56 -0.89
N ARG A 106 -5.48 4.67 -0.77
CA ARG A 106 -6.41 3.62 -1.21
C ARG A 106 -6.26 3.35 -2.71
N ASP A 107 -6.29 4.39 -3.52
CA ASP A 107 -6.21 4.27 -4.99
C ASP A 107 -4.87 3.63 -5.40
N ALA A 108 -3.75 4.11 -4.86
CA ALA A 108 -2.43 3.52 -5.08
C ALA A 108 -2.37 2.04 -4.68
N THR A 109 -2.99 1.68 -3.54
CA THR A 109 -3.05 0.29 -3.08
C THR A 109 -3.85 -0.58 -4.05
N THR A 110 -5.00 -0.11 -4.55
CA THR A 110 -5.81 -0.86 -5.52
C THR A 110 -5.11 -1.03 -6.88
N GLY A 111 -4.40 0.00 -7.34
CA GLY A 111 -3.54 -0.10 -8.53
C GLY A 111 -2.44 -1.14 -8.34
N THR A 112 -1.78 -1.13 -7.19
CA THR A 112 -0.72 -2.11 -6.85
C THR A 112 -1.27 -3.54 -6.80
N ILE A 113 -2.49 -3.76 -6.26
CA ILE A 113 -3.16 -5.07 -6.28
C ILE A 113 -3.35 -5.58 -7.72
N SER A 114 -3.75 -4.69 -8.63
CA SER A 114 -3.95 -5.05 -10.04
C SER A 114 -2.64 -5.46 -10.70
N GLN A 115 -1.56 -4.70 -10.47
CA GLN A 115 -0.21 -5.01 -10.96
C GLN A 115 0.33 -6.36 -10.42
N VAL A 116 0.03 -6.68 -9.16
CA VAL A 116 0.35 -8.01 -8.59
C VAL A 116 -0.38 -9.11 -9.34
N GLY A 117 -1.67 -8.92 -9.65
CA GLY A 117 -2.47 -9.87 -10.44
C GLY A 117 -1.92 -10.08 -11.85
N GLU A 118 -1.53 -9.01 -12.54
CA GLU A 118 -0.88 -9.07 -13.85
C GLU A 118 0.47 -9.81 -13.79
N THR A 119 1.25 -9.55 -12.74
CA THR A 119 2.52 -10.25 -12.51
C THR A 119 2.30 -11.75 -12.25
N GLN A 120 1.25 -12.13 -11.52
CA GLN A 120 0.89 -13.55 -11.32
C GLN A 120 0.56 -14.23 -12.64
N GLN A 121 -0.20 -13.58 -13.53
CA GLN A 121 -0.51 -14.12 -14.86
C GLN A 121 0.75 -14.30 -15.69
N LEU A 122 1.65 -13.32 -15.66
CA LEU A 122 2.92 -13.38 -16.37
C LEU A 122 3.80 -14.55 -15.88
N VAL A 123 3.90 -14.73 -14.55
CA VAL A 123 4.63 -15.86 -13.94
C VAL A 123 4.02 -17.20 -14.35
N ALA A 124 2.70 -17.34 -14.29
CA ALA A 124 2.02 -18.58 -14.67
C ALA A 124 2.26 -18.95 -16.14
N MET A 125 2.31 -17.95 -17.02
CA MET A 125 2.60 -18.14 -18.44
C MET A 125 4.06 -18.54 -18.68
N ILE A 126 5.03 -17.86 -18.07
CA ILE A 126 6.46 -18.10 -18.30
C ILE A 126 6.91 -19.47 -17.76
N LEU A 127 6.36 -19.87 -16.62
CA LEU A 127 6.71 -21.11 -15.94
C LEU A 127 5.74 -22.25 -16.25
N GLN A 128 4.98 -22.15 -17.35
CA GLN A 128 4.10 -23.21 -17.80
C GLN A 128 4.90 -24.50 -18.05
N GLY A 129 4.48 -25.61 -17.42
CA GLY A 129 5.20 -26.88 -17.47
C GLY A 129 6.36 -27.01 -16.47
N GLY A 130 6.65 -25.97 -15.68
CA GLY A 130 7.61 -25.97 -14.57
C GLY A 130 6.93 -25.92 -13.20
N GLN A 131 7.58 -25.28 -12.23
CA GLN A 131 7.05 -25.07 -10.88
C GLN A 131 6.80 -23.57 -10.57
N PRO A 132 5.68 -22.99 -11.02
CA PRO A 132 5.32 -21.61 -10.71
C PRO A 132 4.90 -21.40 -9.25
N GLY A 133 4.50 -22.46 -8.55
CA GLY A 133 3.82 -22.43 -7.25
C GLY A 133 4.48 -21.51 -6.21
N PRO A 134 5.78 -21.67 -5.93
CA PRO A 134 6.45 -20.84 -4.91
C PRO A 134 6.40 -19.34 -5.20
N LEU A 135 6.55 -18.91 -6.46
CA LEU A 135 6.54 -17.49 -6.80
C LEU A 135 5.13 -16.93 -6.84
N LEU A 136 4.15 -17.72 -7.30
CA LEU A 136 2.74 -17.36 -7.23
C LEU A 136 2.27 -17.19 -5.79
N GLN A 137 2.73 -18.05 -4.87
CA GLN A 137 2.43 -17.95 -3.45
C GLN A 137 3.04 -16.68 -2.82
N ALA A 138 4.27 -16.31 -3.20
CA ALA A 138 4.89 -15.07 -2.74
C ALA A 138 4.08 -13.83 -3.20
N LEU A 139 3.66 -13.82 -4.47
CA LEU A 139 2.81 -12.76 -5.02
C LEU A 139 1.43 -12.71 -4.35
N ASP A 140 0.84 -13.87 -4.03
CA ASP A 140 -0.43 -13.92 -3.29
C ASP A 140 -0.29 -13.35 -1.87
N GLY A 141 0.82 -13.64 -1.19
CA GLY A 141 1.12 -13.04 0.12
C GLY A 141 1.15 -11.51 0.07
N ILE A 142 1.72 -10.92 -0.98
CA ILE A 142 1.71 -9.47 -1.20
C ILE A 142 0.26 -8.98 -1.35
N ARG A 143 -0.53 -9.63 -2.22
CA ARG A 143 -1.93 -9.29 -2.47
C ARG A 143 -2.77 -9.31 -1.18
N GLN A 144 -2.62 -10.34 -0.35
CA GLN A 144 -3.34 -10.47 0.92
C GLN A 144 -3.05 -9.30 1.87
N VAL A 145 -1.78 -8.88 1.98
CA VAL A 145 -1.40 -7.72 2.79
C VAL A 145 -2.03 -6.44 2.22
N LEU A 146 -1.97 -6.23 0.91
CA LEU A 146 -2.55 -5.05 0.27
C LEU A 146 -4.07 -4.97 0.44
N VAL A 147 -4.79 -6.08 0.42
CA VAL A 147 -6.23 -6.11 0.71
C VAL A 147 -6.53 -5.61 2.12
N LEU A 148 -5.73 -6.01 3.11
CA LEU A 148 -5.85 -5.51 4.48
C LEU A 148 -5.53 -4.01 4.57
N VAL A 149 -4.55 -3.53 3.81
CA VAL A 149 -4.24 -2.09 3.70
C VAL A 149 -5.43 -1.33 3.14
N VAL A 150 -6.09 -1.80 2.07
CA VAL A 150 -7.31 -1.17 1.54
C VAL A 150 -8.40 -1.08 2.61
N GLN A 151 -8.65 -2.16 3.35
CA GLN A 151 -9.65 -2.14 4.42
C GLN A 151 -9.32 -1.10 5.49
N ARG A 152 -8.06 -0.99 5.88
CA ARG A 152 -7.60 0.02 6.86
C ARG A 152 -7.71 1.46 6.34
N THR A 153 -7.49 1.70 5.04
CA THR A 153 -7.71 3.05 4.48
C THR A 153 -9.17 3.48 4.62
N ALA A 154 -10.12 2.56 4.48
CA ALA A 154 -11.53 2.87 4.72
C ALA A 154 -11.81 3.22 6.19
N THR A 155 -11.23 2.49 7.14
CA THR A 155 -11.35 2.80 8.58
C THR A 155 -10.72 4.15 8.92
N ALA A 156 -9.51 4.43 8.41
CA ALA A 156 -8.84 5.71 8.62
C ALA A 156 -9.69 6.87 8.09
N ARG A 157 -10.25 6.71 6.88
CA ARG A 157 -11.18 7.68 6.28
C ARG A 157 -12.38 7.95 7.19
N GLN A 158 -13.04 6.91 7.69
CA GLN A 158 -14.18 7.06 8.59
C GLN A 158 -13.84 7.85 9.86
N HIS A 159 -12.66 7.62 10.44
CA HIS A 159 -12.22 8.38 11.61
C HIS A 159 -11.95 9.86 11.31
N VAL A 160 -11.35 10.16 10.14
CA VAL A 160 -11.13 11.54 9.67
C VAL A 160 -12.46 12.24 9.40
N GLU A 161 -13.38 11.59 8.69
CA GLU A 161 -14.71 12.15 8.39
C GLU A 161 -15.52 12.43 9.67
N ALA A 162 -15.50 11.50 10.63
CA ALA A 162 -16.17 11.69 11.91
C ALA A 162 -15.61 12.90 12.68
N ALA A 163 -14.29 13.06 12.70
CA ALA A 163 -13.62 14.18 13.35
C ALA A 163 -13.99 15.54 12.71
N ILE A 164 -14.02 15.59 11.37
CA ILE A 164 -14.41 16.78 10.62
C ILE A 164 -15.89 17.10 10.86
N ALA A 165 -16.77 16.09 10.89
CA ALA A 165 -18.20 16.28 11.15
C ALA A 165 -18.46 16.81 12.56
N GLU A 166 -17.79 16.28 13.58
CA GLU A 166 -17.89 16.76 14.95
C GLU A 166 -17.39 18.20 15.08
N ALA A 167 -16.23 18.52 14.50
CA ALA A 167 -15.73 19.90 14.48
C ALA A 167 -16.73 20.87 13.82
N ARG A 168 -17.34 20.49 12.69
CA ARG A 168 -18.38 21.32 12.04
C ARG A 168 -19.59 21.55 12.94
N GLN A 169 -20.05 20.52 13.65
CA GLN A 169 -21.17 20.65 14.58
C GLN A 169 -20.85 21.64 15.71
N LEU A 170 -19.68 21.51 16.34
CA LEU A 170 -19.24 22.41 17.40
C LEU A 170 -19.11 23.87 16.93
N GLY A 171 -18.57 24.07 15.72
CA GLY A 171 -18.46 25.40 15.11
C GLY A 171 -19.81 26.03 14.75
N SER A 172 -20.83 25.22 14.46
CA SER A 172 -22.20 25.71 14.16
C SER A 172 -23.01 26.09 15.40
N SER A 173 -22.72 25.47 16.55
CA SER A 173 -23.37 25.76 17.84
C SER A 173 -22.77 26.97 18.59
N GLY A 174 -21.65 27.51 18.11
CA GLY A 174 -20.94 28.64 18.72
C GLY A 174 -21.25 30.02 18.12
N ASN A 175 -22.28 30.13 17.27
CA ASN A 175 -22.77 31.40 16.70
C ASN A 175 -24.12 31.79 17.31
#